data_AF-A0A7J6W9R1-F1
#
_entry.id   AF-A0A7J6W9R1-F1
#
_cell.length_a   1.000
_cell.length_b   1.000
_cell.length_c   1.000
_cell.angle_alpha   90.00
_cell.angle_beta   90.00
_cell.angle_gamma   90.00
#
_symmetry.space_group_name_H-M   'P 1'
#
loop_
_entity.id
_entity.type
_entity.pdbx_description
1 polymer ?
#
loop_
_entity_poly.entity_id
_entity_poly.type
_entity_poly.pdbx_seq_one_letter_code
_entity_poly.pdbx_strand_id
1 'polypeptide(L)'
;MGDFNLALVIVAIVVCILVFFFNIYLLVNYQHPDDKNQAYFPKFVVVFGLSIAAISILMLPADVANRQACRHSLYNGACNLTLPMKTLWLVVYIVDAVLVFFVIPFAMFYYEGDQDKSIGKRIKSSLMWVVATAIVCGLVLGILYGVVGKVDFTVRHLSSAATAFPSSWTDYTSNQPCIGSSFHQCSAYAASASSEKTWTMRATFPEYVVALATIVGSVLFSIFGGVGIVCLPLGLIFSFIRRPKAVITRSQYIKEATELSKKAKELKKAADALHQEERSGSKGRKWRKNVKSVEKELLLLEEDVKALEEMYPQGEKAETTWALTIIGYLAKLILGVLG
;
A
#
# COMPACT_ATOMS: atom_id res chain seq x y z
N MET A 1 -24.03 2.45 27.88
CA MET A 1 -24.20 1.91 26.51
C MET A 1 -23.76 2.88 25.41
N GLY A 2 -23.54 4.18 25.69
CA GLY A 2 -22.93 5.11 24.72
C GLY A 2 -21.38 5.12 24.71
N ASP A 3 -20.75 4.56 25.75
CA ASP A 3 -19.30 4.71 26.00
C ASP A 3 -18.42 3.89 25.04
N PHE A 4 -18.93 2.74 24.56
CA PHE A 4 -18.17 1.86 23.67
C PHE A 4 -17.95 2.46 22.28
N ASN A 5 -18.94 3.18 21.75
CA ASN A 5 -18.84 3.81 20.44
C ASN A 5 -17.92 5.05 20.49
N LEU A 6 -17.99 5.82 21.58
CA LEU A 6 -17.06 6.92 21.84
C LEU A 6 -15.61 6.41 21.93
N ALA A 7 -15.38 5.31 22.65
CA ALA A 7 -14.06 4.69 22.76
C ALA A 7 -13.53 4.25 21.39
N LEU A 8 -14.36 3.65 20.53
CA LEU A 8 -13.96 3.22 19.19
C LEU A 8 -13.58 4.41 18.29
N VAL A 9 -14.32 5.53 18.38
CA VAL A 9 -13.97 6.77 17.67
C VAL A 9 -12.65 7.36 18.17
N ILE A 10 -12.44 7.42 19.49
CA ILE A 10 -11.20 7.92 20.09
C ILE A 10 -10.02 7.07 19.64
N VAL A 11 -10.14 5.74 19.71
CA VAL A 11 -9.10 4.81 19.25
C VAL A 11 -8.81 5.02 17.77
N ALA A 12 -9.84 5.16 16.92
CA ALA A 12 -9.64 5.42 15.50
C ALA A 12 -8.85 6.72 15.25
N ILE A 13 -9.17 7.81 15.97
CA ILE A 13 -8.46 9.08 15.85
C ILE A 13 -7.01 8.95 16.31
N VAL A 14 -6.78 8.35 17.49
CA VAL A 14 -5.43 8.16 18.04
C VAL A 14 -4.58 7.31 17.10
N VAL A 15 -5.13 6.22 16.57
CA VAL A 15 -4.42 5.36 15.62
C VAL A 15 -4.11 6.11 14.32
N CYS A 16 -5.04 6.91 13.78
CA CYS A 16 -4.74 7.74 12.60
C CYS A 16 -3.58 8.72 12.84
N ILE A 17 -3.54 9.35 14.02
CA ILE A 17 -2.46 10.27 14.40
C ILE A 17 -1.11 9.53 14.52
N LEU A 18 -1.11 8.35 15.17
CA LEU A 18 0.09 7.52 15.30
C LEU A 18 0.63 7.07 13.94
N VAL A 19 -0.26 6.66 13.03
CA VAL A 19 0.10 6.30 11.65
C VAL A 19 0.76 7.48 10.94
N PHE A 20 0.23 8.69 11.10
CA PHE A 20 0.81 9.89 10.49
C PHE A 20 2.22 10.18 11.02
N PHE A 21 2.42 10.12 12.35
CA PHE A 21 3.76 10.28 12.95
C PHE A 21 4.74 9.20 12.50
N PHE A 22 4.29 7.95 12.42
CA PHE A 22 5.11 6.84 11.94
C PHE A 22 5.56 7.06 10.49
N ASN A 23 4.67 7.54 9.62
CA ASN A 23 5.01 7.83 8.23
C ASN A 23 5.97 9.03 8.08
N ILE A 24 5.86 10.05 8.96
CA ILE A 24 6.85 11.13 9.03
C ILE A 24 8.21 10.55 9.44
N TYR A 25 8.25 9.70 10.47
CA TYR A 25 9.48 9.06 10.92
C TYR A 25 10.14 8.23 9.80
N LEU A 26 9.35 7.43 9.07
CA LEU A 26 9.85 6.67 7.91
C LEU A 26 10.45 7.60 6.86
N LEU A 27 9.76 8.69 6.51
CA LEU A 27 10.30 9.66 5.54
C LEU A 27 11.63 10.25 6.01
N VAL A 28 11.72 10.68 7.28
CA VAL A 28 12.93 11.32 7.82
C VAL A 28 14.12 10.35 7.87
N ASN A 29 13.86 9.06 8.11
CA ASN A 29 14.90 8.03 8.18
C ASN A 29 15.38 7.55 6.80
N TYR A 30 14.47 7.46 5.83
CA TYR A 30 14.77 6.94 4.49
C TYR A 30 14.99 8.01 3.42
N GLN A 31 14.85 9.30 3.74
CA GLN A 31 15.19 10.38 2.81
C GLN A 31 16.69 10.42 2.51
N HIS A 32 17.04 10.69 1.26
CA HIS A 32 18.43 10.90 0.86
C HIS A 32 19.01 12.14 1.56
N PRO A 33 20.28 12.11 2.03
CA PRO A 33 20.90 13.24 2.72
C PRO A 33 20.88 14.54 1.90
N ASP A 34 21.01 14.44 0.58
CA ASP A 34 20.99 15.59 -0.33
C ASP A 34 19.60 16.23 -0.49
N ASP A 35 18.53 15.53 -0.15
CA ASP A 35 17.15 16.01 -0.31
C ASP A 35 16.56 16.54 1.01
N LYS A 36 17.29 16.57 2.13
CA LYS A 36 16.74 16.87 3.48
C LYS A 36 15.83 18.12 3.54
N ASN A 37 16.20 19.21 2.87
CA ASN A 37 15.45 20.49 2.89
C ASN A 37 14.86 20.89 1.53
N GLN A 38 14.74 19.95 0.60
CA GLN A 38 14.15 20.20 -0.72
C GLN A 38 12.83 19.43 -0.89
N ALA A 39 12.06 19.81 -1.92
CA ALA A 39 10.86 19.12 -2.39
C ALA A 39 9.76 18.80 -1.32
N TYR A 40 9.34 19.80 -0.54
CA TYR A 40 8.29 19.62 0.49
C TYR A 40 6.95 19.09 -0.05
N PHE A 41 6.56 19.46 -1.28
CA PHE A 41 5.28 19.03 -1.86
C PHE A 41 5.24 17.51 -2.15
N PRO A 42 6.19 16.93 -2.91
CA PRO A 42 6.25 15.47 -3.08
C PRO A 42 6.35 14.71 -1.75
N LYS A 43 7.13 15.22 -0.78
CA LYS A 43 7.25 14.63 0.55
C LYS A 43 5.91 14.56 1.30
N PHE A 44 5.13 15.64 1.25
CA PHE A 44 3.79 15.65 1.82
C PHE A 44 2.89 14.61 1.17
N VAL A 45 2.91 14.52 -0.17
CA VAL A 45 2.12 13.52 -0.92
C VAL A 45 2.51 12.09 -0.54
N VAL A 46 3.80 11.81 -0.33
CA VAL A 46 4.28 10.49 0.12
C VAL A 46 3.74 10.16 1.52
N VAL A 47 3.89 11.07 2.50
CA VAL A 47 3.41 10.84 3.87
C VAL A 47 1.90 10.66 3.89
N PHE A 48 1.17 11.49 3.15
CA PHE A 48 -0.29 11.43 3.06
C PHE A 48 -0.76 10.14 2.40
N GLY A 49 -0.15 9.74 1.27
CA GLY A 49 -0.47 8.50 0.57
C GLY A 49 -0.20 7.24 1.40
N LEU A 50 0.96 7.18 2.07
CA LEU A 50 1.27 6.08 3.01
C LEU A 50 0.31 6.04 4.19
N SER A 51 -0.13 7.19 4.68
CA SER A 51 -1.07 7.28 5.80
C SER A 51 -2.44 6.73 5.43
N ILE A 52 -2.96 7.11 4.26
CA ILE A 52 -4.26 6.60 3.80
C ILE A 52 -4.19 5.11 3.50
N ALA A 53 -3.13 4.63 2.85
CA ALA A 53 -2.95 3.20 2.59
C ALA A 53 -2.93 2.38 3.90
N ALA A 54 -2.23 2.85 4.93
CA ALA A 54 -2.22 2.20 6.24
C ALA A 54 -3.59 2.26 6.94
N ILE A 55 -4.30 3.40 6.85
CA ILE A 55 -5.67 3.55 7.37
C ILE A 55 -6.63 2.59 6.66
N SER A 56 -6.50 2.39 5.35
CA SER A 56 -7.33 1.44 4.57
C SER A 56 -7.21 0.01 5.10
N ILE A 57 -6.02 -0.41 5.54
CA ILE A 57 -5.80 -1.72 6.18
C ILE A 57 -6.44 -1.76 7.58
N LEU A 58 -6.25 -0.71 8.38
CA LEU A 58 -6.77 -0.61 9.75
C LEU A 58 -8.29 -0.41 9.79
N MET A 59 -8.93 -0.07 8.67
CA MET A 59 -10.39 0.01 8.56
C MET A 59 -11.06 -1.37 8.64
N LEU A 60 -10.36 -2.46 8.27
CA LEU A 60 -10.88 -3.83 8.37
C LEU A 60 -11.20 -4.24 9.82
N PRO A 61 -10.25 -4.20 10.79
CA PRO A 61 -10.57 -4.50 12.18
C PRO A 61 -11.55 -3.49 12.78
N ALA A 62 -11.52 -2.22 12.33
CA ALA A 62 -12.49 -1.23 12.77
C ALA A 62 -13.93 -1.57 12.34
N ASP A 63 -14.15 -2.08 11.12
CA ASP A 63 -15.47 -2.54 10.66
C ASP A 63 -15.94 -3.77 11.46
N VAL A 64 -15.05 -4.74 11.73
CA VAL A 64 -15.38 -5.90 12.57
C VAL A 64 -15.81 -5.46 13.97
N ALA A 65 -15.05 -4.56 14.60
CA ALA A 65 -15.38 -4.01 15.91
C ALA A 65 -16.69 -3.22 15.90
N ASN A 66 -16.94 -2.42 14.85
CA ASN A 66 -18.16 -1.63 14.68
C ASN A 66 -19.41 -2.53 14.54
N ARG A 67 -19.32 -3.65 13.81
CA ARG A 67 -20.42 -4.63 13.69
C ARG A 67 -20.68 -5.37 15.01
N GLN A 68 -19.61 -5.70 15.74
CA GLN A 68 -19.74 -6.36 17.04
C GLN A 68 -20.42 -5.45 18.08
N ALA A 69 -20.16 -4.14 18.03
CA ALA A 69 -20.81 -3.15 18.89
C ALA A 69 -22.35 -3.15 18.76
N CYS A 70 -22.88 -3.41 17.55
CA CYS A 70 -24.33 -3.37 17.31
C CYS A 70 -25.06 -4.70 17.61
N ARG A 71 -24.36 -5.83 17.74
CA ARG A 71 -24.96 -7.17 17.97
C ARG A 71 -25.80 -7.29 19.25
N HIS A 72 -25.53 -6.47 20.28
CA HIS A 72 -26.23 -6.51 21.56
C HIS A 72 -27.35 -5.46 21.70
N SER A 73 -27.64 -4.69 20.65
CA SER A 73 -28.70 -3.69 20.70
C SER A 73 -30.06 -4.27 20.32
N LEU A 74 -30.95 -4.40 21.31
CA LEU A 74 -32.33 -4.91 21.16
C LEU A 74 -33.28 -3.94 20.43
N TYR A 75 -32.81 -2.75 20.02
CA TYR A 75 -33.64 -1.72 19.40
C TYR A 75 -32.96 -1.09 18.19
N ASN A 76 -33.66 -1.06 17.05
CA ASN A 76 -33.15 -0.58 15.75
C ASN A 76 -32.53 0.83 15.77
N GLY A 77 -32.86 1.67 16.76
CA GLY A 77 -32.33 3.03 16.90
C GLY A 77 -30.93 3.13 17.54
N ALA A 78 -30.48 2.14 18.30
CA ALA A 78 -29.18 2.21 19.00
C ALA A 78 -27.98 2.02 18.07
N CYS A 79 -28.20 1.40 16.90
CA CYS A 79 -27.17 1.24 15.86
C CYS A 79 -26.87 2.56 15.13
N ASN A 80 -27.68 3.62 15.31
CA ASN A 80 -27.49 4.93 14.68
C ASN A 80 -26.33 5.75 15.31
N LEU A 81 -25.79 5.29 16.45
CA LEU A 81 -24.60 5.86 17.10
C LEU A 81 -23.28 5.17 16.66
N THR A 82 -23.35 4.25 15.70
CA THR A 82 -22.17 3.55 15.16
C THR A 82 -21.55 4.35 14.00
N LEU A 83 -20.28 4.08 13.71
CA LEU A 83 -19.60 4.75 12.59
C LEU A 83 -20.26 4.32 11.27
N PRO A 84 -20.58 5.26 10.35
CA PRO A 84 -21.16 4.95 9.06
C PRO A 84 -20.11 4.32 8.13
N MET A 85 -19.81 3.03 8.34
CA MET A 85 -18.74 2.31 7.64
C MET A 85 -18.89 2.34 6.13
N LYS A 86 -20.10 2.20 5.58
CA LYS A 86 -20.33 2.26 4.13
C LYS A 86 -19.82 3.58 3.54
N THR A 87 -20.13 4.70 4.21
CA THR A 87 -19.70 6.03 3.77
C THR A 87 -18.20 6.20 3.94
N LEU A 88 -17.62 5.73 5.04
CA LEU A 88 -16.18 5.84 5.30
C LEU A 88 -15.35 5.03 4.30
N TRP A 89 -15.75 3.79 3.99
CA TRP A 89 -15.13 2.98 2.95
C TRP A 89 -15.19 3.67 1.58
N LEU A 90 -16.35 4.20 1.21
CA LEU A 90 -16.53 4.89 -0.05
C LEU A 90 -15.68 6.17 -0.13
N VAL A 91 -15.60 6.95 0.95
CA VAL A 91 -14.75 8.14 1.03
C VAL A 91 -13.28 7.77 0.86
N VAL A 92 -12.79 6.79 1.61
CA VAL A 92 -11.37 6.39 1.55
C VAL A 92 -11.02 5.83 0.17
N TYR A 93 -11.86 4.99 -0.43
CA TYR A 93 -11.60 4.48 -1.77
C TYR A 93 -11.65 5.56 -2.86
N ILE A 94 -12.52 6.57 -2.74
CA ILE A 94 -12.51 7.71 -3.65
C ILE A 94 -11.23 8.53 -3.48
N VAL A 95 -10.80 8.78 -2.23
CA VAL A 95 -9.55 9.48 -1.95
C VAL A 95 -8.36 8.71 -2.51
N ASP A 96 -8.30 7.38 -2.32
CA ASP A 96 -7.28 6.51 -2.90
C ASP A 96 -7.26 6.60 -4.43
N ALA A 97 -8.43 6.55 -5.08
CA ALA A 97 -8.52 6.70 -6.54
C ALA A 97 -8.00 8.08 -6.99
N VAL A 98 -8.37 9.16 -6.30
CA VAL A 98 -7.88 10.52 -6.61
C VAL A 98 -6.37 10.62 -6.43
N LEU A 99 -5.83 10.02 -5.37
CA LEU A 99 -4.40 10.01 -5.10
C LEU A 99 -3.63 9.28 -6.21
N VAL A 100 -4.07 8.08 -6.58
CA VAL A 100 -3.39 7.23 -7.56
C VAL A 100 -3.47 7.82 -8.97
N PHE A 101 -4.63 8.31 -9.40
CA PHE A 101 -4.81 8.77 -10.78
C PHE A 101 -4.41 10.24 -11.02
N PHE A 102 -4.43 11.08 -9.99
CA PHE A 102 -4.18 12.52 -10.17
C PHE A 102 -3.00 13.03 -9.33
N VAL A 103 -3.04 12.86 -8.00
CA VAL A 103 -2.08 13.55 -7.09
C VAL A 103 -0.68 12.96 -7.18
N ILE A 104 -0.53 11.63 -7.18
CA ILE A 104 0.77 10.96 -7.27
C ILE A 104 1.42 11.21 -8.65
N PRO A 105 0.72 11.02 -9.79
CA PRO A 105 1.28 11.38 -11.09
C PRO A 105 1.65 12.85 -11.18
N PHE A 106 0.83 13.74 -10.62
CA PHE A 106 1.16 15.17 -10.55
C PHE A 106 2.44 15.41 -9.76
N ALA A 107 2.57 14.82 -8.57
CA ALA A 107 3.76 14.96 -7.73
C ALA A 107 5.02 14.40 -8.41
N MET A 108 4.89 13.29 -9.15
CA MET A 108 5.98 12.69 -9.92
C MET A 108 6.42 13.60 -11.07
N PHE A 109 5.51 14.03 -11.94
CA PHE A 109 5.83 14.95 -13.03
C PHE A 109 6.26 16.33 -12.54
N TYR A 110 5.77 16.75 -11.38
CA TYR A 110 6.26 17.95 -10.72
C TYR A 110 7.70 17.70 -10.30
N TYR A 111 8.01 16.66 -9.53
CA TYR A 111 9.37 16.37 -9.06
C TYR A 111 10.40 16.20 -10.19
N GLU A 112 10.06 15.46 -11.25
CA GLU A 112 10.90 15.25 -12.44
C GLU A 112 10.99 16.49 -13.35
N GLY A 113 10.12 17.47 -13.15
CA GLY A 113 10.15 18.73 -13.85
C GLY A 113 11.48 19.46 -13.64
N ASP A 114 12.12 19.79 -14.76
CA ASP A 114 13.42 20.47 -14.84
C ASP A 114 13.55 21.58 -13.78
N GLN A 115 14.52 21.44 -12.87
CA GLN A 115 14.74 22.38 -11.74
C GLN A 115 15.08 23.79 -12.24
N ASP A 116 15.57 23.90 -13.48
CA ASP A 116 15.94 25.16 -14.13
C ASP A 116 14.72 25.97 -14.63
N LYS A 117 13.50 25.40 -14.58
CA LYS A 117 12.27 26.09 -15.01
C LYS A 117 11.59 26.79 -13.83
N SER A 118 11.00 27.96 -14.11
CA SER A 118 10.19 28.66 -13.10
C SER A 118 9.03 27.79 -12.60
N ILE A 119 8.68 27.96 -11.33
CA ILE A 119 7.65 27.18 -10.62
C ILE A 119 6.34 27.12 -11.43
N GLY A 120 5.91 28.23 -12.02
CA GLY A 120 4.69 28.28 -12.83
C GLY A 120 4.77 27.46 -14.12
N LYS A 121 5.91 27.44 -14.81
CA LYS A 121 6.11 26.60 -16.01
C LYS A 121 6.13 25.12 -15.65
N ARG A 122 6.70 24.78 -14.49
CA ARG A 122 6.72 23.43 -13.94
C ARG A 122 5.30 22.93 -13.65
N ILE A 123 4.51 23.70 -12.89
CA ILE A 123 3.10 23.38 -12.59
C ILE A 123 2.29 23.19 -13.87
N LYS A 124 2.40 24.13 -14.83
CA LYS A 124 1.66 24.03 -16.11
C LYS A 124 2.05 22.77 -16.90
N SER A 125 3.35 22.47 -16.98
CA SER A 125 3.83 21.27 -17.65
C SER A 125 3.31 20.00 -16.99
N SER A 126 3.43 19.88 -15.67
CA SER A 126 2.96 18.71 -14.92
C SER A 126 1.44 18.55 -15.03
N LEU A 127 0.67 19.65 -14.98
CA LEU A 127 -0.78 19.61 -15.13
C LEU A 127 -1.21 19.12 -16.52
N MET A 128 -0.52 19.55 -17.60
CA MET A 128 -0.83 19.06 -18.95
C MET A 128 -0.62 17.54 -19.07
N TRP A 129 0.45 17.00 -18.49
CA TRP A 129 0.70 15.56 -18.48
C TRP A 129 -0.34 14.79 -17.65
N VAL A 130 -0.74 15.32 -16.50
CA VAL A 130 -1.81 14.72 -15.68
C VAL A 130 -3.14 14.72 -16.41
N VAL A 131 -3.50 15.82 -17.08
CA VAL A 131 -4.73 15.89 -17.88
C VAL A 131 -4.69 14.90 -19.04
N ALA A 132 -3.56 14.80 -19.75
CA ALA A 132 -3.39 13.83 -20.83
C ALA A 132 -3.59 12.39 -20.33
N THR A 133 -2.93 12.03 -19.21
CA THR A 133 -3.08 10.70 -18.59
C THR A 133 -4.52 10.47 -18.10
N ALA A 134 -5.14 11.47 -17.48
CA ALA A 134 -6.52 11.37 -17.00
C ALA A 134 -7.53 11.18 -18.15
N ILE A 135 -7.32 11.82 -19.31
CA ILE A 135 -8.15 11.60 -20.50
C ILE A 135 -8.01 10.15 -20.98
N VAL A 136 -6.78 9.65 -21.09
CA VAL A 136 -6.54 8.26 -21.54
C VAL A 136 -7.17 7.27 -20.56
N CYS A 137 -6.91 7.41 -19.25
CA CYS A 137 -7.50 6.55 -18.23
C CYS A 137 -9.03 6.66 -18.19
N GLY A 138 -9.58 7.88 -18.30
CA GLY A 138 -11.02 8.12 -18.31
C GLY A 138 -11.72 7.53 -19.51
N LEU A 139 -11.11 7.60 -20.70
CA LEU A 139 -11.63 6.95 -21.91
C LEU A 139 -11.63 5.42 -21.76
N VAL A 140 -10.54 4.84 -21.27
CA VAL A 140 -10.44 3.39 -21.04
C VAL A 140 -11.50 2.94 -20.02
N LEU A 141 -11.61 3.62 -18.87
CA LEU A 141 -12.61 3.30 -17.84
C LEU A 141 -14.05 3.52 -18.35
N GLY A 142 -14.29 4.55 -19.16
CA GLY A 142 -15.60 4.83 -19.74
C GLY A 142 -16.04 3.77 -20.74
N ILE A 143 -15.13 3.32 -21.62
CA ILE A 143 -15.40 2.21 -22.56
C ILE A 143 -15.69 0.92 -21.78
N LEU A 144 -14.86 0.60 -20.79
CA LEU A 144 -15.05 -0.59 -19.95
C LEU A 144 -16.38 -0.54 -19.17
N TYR A 145 -16.77 0.63 -18.65
CA TYR A 145 -18.07 0.82 -18.00
C TYR A 145 -19.24 0.66 -18.97
N GLY A 146 -19.07 1.07 -20.23
CA GLY A 146 -20.08 0.89 -21.28
C GLY A 146 -20.33 -0.58 -21.62
N VAL A 147 -19.27 -1.40 -21.63
CA VAL A 147 -19.33 -2.81 -22.04
C VAL A 147 -19.62 -3.75 -20.86
N VAL A 148 -19.00 -3.51 -19.69
CA VAL A 148 -18.97 -4.45 -18.54
C VAL A 148 -19.58 -3.83 -17.26
N GLY A 149 -20.19 -2.65 -17.34
CA GLY A 149 -20.80 -1.96 -16.17
C GLY A 149 -22.14 -2.53 -15.68
N LYS A 150 -22.53 -3.72 -16.14
CA LYS A 150 -23.77 -4.40 -15.74
C LYS A 150 -23.44 -5.59 -14.85
N VAL A 151 -24.21 -5.73 -13.78
CA VAL A 151 -24.14 -6.86 -12.86
C VAL A 151 -25.41 -7.68 -13.02
N ASP A 152 -25.25 -8.97 -13.25
CA ASP A 152 -26.36 -9.91 -13.41
C ASP A 152 -26.54 -10.69 -12.11
N PHE A 153 -27.72 -10.56 -11.50
CA PHE A 153 -28.12 -11.31 -10.32
C PHE A 153 -29.04 -12.46 -10.72
N THR A 154 -28.76 -13.66 -10.24
CA THR A 154 -29.72 -14.77 -10.35
C THR A 154 -30.79 -14.58 -9.28
N VAL A 155 -32.01 -14.28 -9.71
CA VAL A 155 -33.16 -14.09 -8.82
C VAL A 155 -34.25 -15.08 -9.15
N ARG A 156 -35.00 -15.53 -8.14
CA ARG A 156 -36.22 -16.31 -8.34
C ARG A 156 -37.40 -15.38 -8.35
N HIS A 157 -38.07 -15.27 -9.50
CA HIS A 157 -39.23 -14.43 -9.63
C HIS A 157 -40.44 -15.15 -9.02
N LEU A 158 -40.93 -14.67 -7.88
CA LEU A 158 -42.10 -15.21 -7.21
C LEU A 158 -43.32 -14.37 -7.57
N SER A 159 -44.29 -14.97 -8.26
CA SER A 159 -45.61 -14.36 -8.46
C SER A 159 -46.59 -14.96 -7.47
N SER A 160 -47.25 -14.11 -6.68
CA SER A 160 -48.40 -14.52 -5.86
C SER A 160 -49.64 -13.75 -6.32
N ALA A 161 -50.79 -14.43 -6.35
CA ALA A 161 -52.06 -13.77 -6.58
C ALA A 161 -52.52 -13.10 -5.29
N ALA A 162 -52.95 -11.84 -5.37
CA ALA A 162 -53.62 -11.19 -4.26
C ALA A 162 -55.11 -11.58 -4.29
N THR A 163 -55.62 -12.08 -3.17
CA THR A 163 -57.06 -12.27 -2.97
C THR A 163 -57.60 -11.13 -2.12
N ALA A 164 -58.84 -10.72 -2.38
CA ALA A 164 -59.50 -9.72 -1.54
C ALA A 164 -59.59 -10.24 -0.10
N PHE A 165 -59.36 -9.35 0.86
CA PHE A 165 -59.45 -9.69 2.27
C PHE A 165 -60.90 -10.12 2.58
N PRO A 166 -61.14 -11.35 3.06
CA PRO A 166 -62.48 -11.87 3.23
C PRO A 166 -63.16 -11.22 4.44
N SER A 167 -64.47 -10.98 4.30
CA SER A 167 -65.32 -10.41 5.37
C SER A 167 -65.80 -11.46 6.38
N SER A 168 -65.60 -12.75 6.10
CA SER A 168 -65.92 -13.88 6.97
C SER A 168 -64.64 -14.63 7.36
N TRP A 169 -64.38 -14.71 8.67
CA TRP A 169 -63.19 -15.35 9.24
C TRP A 169 -63.36 -16.86 9.49
N THR A 170 -64.40 -17.48 8.92
CA THR A 170 -64.76 -18.89 9.18
C THR A 170 -63.77 -19.87 8.57
N ASP A 171 -63.03 -19.46 7.54
CA ASP A 171 -62.17 -20.36 6.75
C ASP A 171 -60.68 -20.27 7.17
N TYR A 172 -60.34 -19.34 8.08
CA TYR A 172 -58.98 -19.14 8.59
C TYR A 172 -58.86 -19.63 10.02
N THR A 173 -58.21 -20.78 10.18
CA THR A 173 -57.84 -21.31 11.49
C THR A 173 -56.34 -21.16 11.69
N SER A 174 -55.85 -21.10 12.94
CA SER A 174 -54.41 -21.07 13.25
C SER A 174 -53.62 -22.24 12.62
N ASN A 175 -54.31 -23.29 12.20
CA ASN A 175 -53.74 -24.51 11.65
C ASN A 175 -53.79 -24.56 10.11
N GLN A 176 -54.24 -23.51 9.42
CA GLN A 176 -54.30 -23.46 7.95
C GLN A 176 -53.65 -22.16 7.42
N PRO A 177 -52.92 -22.21 6.29
CA PRO A 177 -52.31 -21.01 5.70
C PRO A 177 -53.37 -20.01 5.23
N CYS A 178 -53.08 -18.71 5.35
CA CYS A 178 -54.02 -17.64 4.99
C CYS A 178 -54.31 -17.56 3.48
N ILE A 179 -53.43 -18.08 2.61
CA ILE A 179 -53.62 -18.15 1.15
C ILE A 179 -52.74 -19.31 0.63
N GLY A 180 -53.30 -20.31 -0.07
CA GLY A 180 -52.53 -21.35 -0.78
C GLY A 180 -52.52 -22.75 -0.14
N SER A 181 -51.81 -23.69 -0.78
CA SER A 181 -51.86 -25.15 -0.51
C SER A 181 -51.21 -25.60 0.82
N SER A 182 -51.56 -26.81 1.23
CA SER A 182 -51.48 -27.46 2.56
C SER A 182 -50.11 -27.59 3.26
N PHE A 183 -49.06 -26.93 2.78
CA PHE A 183 -47.71 -27.01 3.35
C PHE A 183 -47.31 -25.67 3.99
N HIS A 184 -46.85 -25.69 5.24
CA HIS A 184 -46.28 -24.54 5.95
C HIS A 184 -44.89 -24.16 5.40
N GLN A 185 -44.76 -24.00 4.09
CA GLN A 185 -43.48 -23.73 3.45
C GLN A 185 -43.59 -22.46 2.59
N CYS A 186 -42.55 -21.63 2.63
CA CYS A 186 -42.51 -20.42 1.83
C CYS A 186 -42.54 -20.79 0.34
N SER A 187 -43.31 -20.06 -0.46
CA SER A 187 -43.45 -20.25 -1.91
C SER A 187 -42.11 -20.26 -2.66
N ALA A 188 -41.08 -19.62 -2.10
CA ALA A 188 -39.70 -19.64 -2.58
C ALA A 188 -39.09 -21.06 -2.70
N TYR A 189 -39.48 -21.97 -1.81
CA TYR A 189 -38.97 -23.36 -1.80
C TYR A 189 -39.77 -24.29 -2.71
N ALA A 190 -41.03 -23.94 -3.01
CA ALA A 190 -41.88 -24.70 -3.93
C ALA A 190 -41.75 -24.23 -5.40
N ALA A 191 -41.08 -23.10 -5.65
CA ALA A 191 -40.86 -22.57 -6.98
C ALA A 191 -39.95 -23.50 -7.80
N SER A 192 -40.38 -23.82 -9.03
CA SER A 192 -39.61 -24.63 -9.97
C SER A 192 -38.33 -23.92 -10.41
N ALA A 193 -37.31 -24.70 -10.82
CA ALA A 193 -36.05 -24.16 -11.35
C ALA A 193 -36.25 -23.22 -12.57
N SER A 194 -37.36 -23.38 -13.32
CA SER A 194 -37.76 -22.47 -14.40
C SER A 194 -38.16 -21.05 -13.95
N SER A 195 -38.29 -20.82 -12.63
CA SER A 195 -38.57 -19.49 -12.05
C SER A 195 -37.31 -18.65 -11.84
N GLU A 196 -36.13 -19.23 -12.09
CA GLU A 196 -34.86 -18.49 -12.06
C GLU A 196 -34.76 -17.57 -13.28
N LYS A 197 -34.59 -16.28 -13.02
CA LYS A 197 -34.37 -15.25 -14.02
C LYS A 197 -33.13 -14.44 -13.66
N THR A 198 -32.45 -13.95 -14.68
CA THR A 198 -31.36 -13.00 -14.50
C THR A 198 -31.95 -11.59 -14.40
N TRP A 199 -31.66 -10.91 -13.29
CA TRP A 199 -31.96 -9.51 -13.11
C TRP A 199 -30.70 -8.69 -13.27
N THR A 200 -30.68 -7.85 -14.30
CA THR A 200 -29.51 -7.03 -14.64
C THR A 200 -29.67 -5.65 -14.01
N MET A 201 -28.67 -5.22 -13.25
CA MET A 201 -28.61 -3.88 -12.65
C MET A 201 -27.33 -3.18 -13.08
N ARG A 202 -27.42 -1.88 -13.36
CA ARG A 202 -26.25 -1.06 -13.70
C ARG A 202 -25.63 -0.50 -12.42
N ALA A 203 -24.34 -0.75 -12.21
CA ALA A 203 -23.61 -0.18 -11.09
C ALA A 203 -23.40 1.34 -11.28
N THR A 204 -23.29 2.10 -10.19
CA THR A 204 -22.92 3.51 -10.29
C THR A 204 -21.46 3.63 -10.77
N PHE A 205 -21.15 4.70 -11.52
CA PHE A 205 -19.80 4.87 -12.07
C PHE A 205 -18.69 4.89 -10.98
N PRO A 206 -18.84 5.58 -9.83
CA PRO A 206 -17.83 5.56 -8.78
C PRO A 206 -17.59 4.16 -8.19
N GLU A 207 -18.66 3.41 -7.93
CA GLU A 207 -18.56 2.03 -7.42
C GLU A 207 -17.86 1.10 -8.43
N TYR A 208 -18.13 1.29 -9.73
CA TYR A 208 -17.45 0.56 -10.79
C TYR A 208 -15.95 0.83 -10.83
N VAL A 209 -15.54 2.11 -10.76
CA VAL A 209 -14.12 2.49 -10.77
C VAL A 209 -13.40 1.92 -9.55
N VAL A 210 -14.01 2.00 -8.36
CA VAL A 210 -13.46 1.41 -7.15
C VAL A 210 -13.32 -0.10 -7.28
N ALA A 211 -14.35 -0.81 -7.75
CA ALA A 211 -14.30 -2.26 -7.92
C ALA A 211 -13.22 -2.71 -8.91
N LEU A 212 -13.04 -1.98 -10.02
CA LEU A 212 -11.99 -2.29 -10.99
C LEU A 212 -10.59 -2.01 -10.41
N ALA A 213 -10.43 -0.87 -9.73
CA ALA A 213 -9.18 -0.47 -9.11
C ALA A 213 -8.76 -1.46 -8.00
N THR A 214 -9.71 -1.99 -7.21
CA THR A 214 -9.39 -3.01 -6.20
C THR A 214 -9.01 -4.35 -6.83
N ILE A 215 -9.63 -4.77 -7.94
CA ILE A 215 -9.21 -5.97 -8.67
C ILE A 215 -7.77 -5.82 -9.17
N VAL A 216 -7.46 -4.75 -9.92
CA VAL A 216 -6.10 -4.50 -10.41
C VAL A 216 -5.12 -4.34 -9.24
N GLY A 217 -5.51 -3.59 -8.21
CA GLY A 217 -4.73 -3.38 -7.00
C GLY A 217 -4.41 -4.68 -6.26
N SER A 218 -5.35 -5.61 -6.17
CA SER A 218 -5.13 -6.92 -5.54
C SER A 218 -4.10 -7.78 -6.28
N VAL A 219 -4.07 -7.71 -7.62
CA VAL A 219 -3.06 -8.40 -8.44
C VAL A 219 -1.69 -7.76 -8.23
N LEU A 220 -1.60 -6.43 -8.22
CA LEU A 220 -0.33 -5.74 -7.95
C LEU A 220 0.15 -5.98 -6.52
N PHE A 221 -0.77 -5.98 -5.55
CA PHE A 221 -0.47 -6.24 -4.15
C PHE A 221 0.02 -7.67 -3.91
N SER A 222 -0.54 -8.67 -4.59
CA SER A 222 -0.05 -10.05 -4.45
C SER A 222 1.39 -10.20 -4.98
N ILE A 223 1.73 -9.51 -6.08
CA ILE A 223 3.09 -9.52 -6.64
C ILE A 223 4.05 -8.74 -5.73
N PHE A 224 3.79 -7.45 -5.48
CA PHE A 224 4.74 -6.60 -4.75
C PHE A 224 4.73 -6.83 -3.25
N GLY A 225 3.55 -7.04 -2.66
CA GLY A 225 3.40 -7.39 -1.25
C GLY A 225 4.00 -8.77 -0.95
N GLY A 226 3.75 -9.77 -1.82
CA GLY A 226 4.33 -11.10 -1.69
C GLY A 226 5.85 -11.08 -1.77
N VAL A 227 6.42 -10.42 -2.79
CA VAL A 227 7.88 -10.28 -2.92
C VAL A 227 8.46 -9.54 -1.72
N GLY A 228 7.86 -8.44 -1.30
CA GLY A 228 8.34 -7.64 -0.16
C GLY A 228 8.40 -8.42 1.15
N ILE A 229 7.35 -9.18 1.46
CA ILE A 229 7.28 -10.01 2.68
C ILE A 229 8.32 -11.14 2.63
N VAL A 230 8.56 -11.75 1.47
CA VAL A 230 9.53 -12.85 1.32
C VAL A 230 10.98 -12.35 1.26
N CYS A 231 11.22 -11.13 0.77
CA CYS A 231 12.57 -10.56 0.67
C CYS A 231 13.25 -10.33 2.03
N LEU A 232 12.49 -9.97 3.08
CA LEU A 232 13.04 -9.73 4.41
C LEU A 232 13.60 -11.02 5.05
N PRO A 233 12.85 -12.12 5.21
CA PRO A 233 13.37 -13.35 5.79
C PRO A 233 14.47 -13.97 4.93
N LEU A 234 14.34 -13.97 3.59
CA LEU A 234 15.42 -14.42 2.71
C LEU A 234 16.68 -13.58 2.86
N GLY A 235 16.55 -12.25 2.97
CA GLY A 235 17.67 -11.35 3.19
C GLY A 235 18.37 -11.63 4.52
N LEU A 236 17.60 -11.88 5.59
CA LEU A 236 18.14 -12.25 6.90
C LEU A 236 18.87 -13.61 6.86
N ILE A 237 18.29 -14.62 6.22
CA ILE A 237 18.93 -15.94 6.03
C ILE A 237 20.21 -15.80 5.21
N PHE A 238 20.18 -15.06 4.09
CA PHE A 238 21.37 -14.83 3.28
C PHE A 238 22.44 -14.05 4.02
N SER A 239 22.06 -13.11 4.90
CA SER A 239 23.02 -12.41 5.76
C SER A 239 23.74 -13.37 6.71
N PHE A 240 23.04 -14.40 7.22
CA PHE A 240 23.66 -15.44 8.04
C PHE A 240 24.54 -16.37 7.21
N ILE A 241 24.11 -16.79 6.01
CA ILE A 241 24.88 -17.69 5.14
C ILE A 241 26.17 -17.02 4.67
N ARG A 242 26.09 -15.73 4.28
CA ARG A 242 27.23 -14.93 3.78
C ARG A 242 28.06 -14.28 4.88
N ARG A 243 27.80 -14.60 6.16
CA ARG A 243 28.53 -14.01 7.28
C ARG A 243 30.04 -14.33 7.21
N PRO A 244 30.91 -13.44 7.69
CA PRO A 244 32.32 -13.77 7.85
C PRO A 244 32.50 -14.88 8.90
N LYS A 245 33.28 -15.91 8.55
CA LYS A 245 33.46 -17.11 9.40
C LYS A 245 34.67 -17.04 10.33
N ALA A 246 35.61 -16.11 10.07
CA ALA A 246 36.85 -15.98 10.82
C ALA A 246 37.26 -14.51 10.93
N VAL A 247 37.91 -14.16 12.04
CA VAL A 247 38.56 -12.87 12.23
C VAL A 247 39.85 -12.86 11.42
N ILE A 248 40.07 -11.81 10.63
CA ILE A 248 41.28 -11.65 9.83
C ILE A 248 42.46 -11.20 10.69
N THR A 249 43.67 -11.60 10.29
CA THR A 249 44.89 -11.13 10.97
C THR A 249 45.18 -9.66 10.63
N ARG A 250 45.92 -8.96 11.49
CA ARG A 250 46.29 -7.55 11.27
C ARG A 250 47.01 -7.33 9.93
N SER A 251 47.86 -8.27 9.51
CA SER A 251 48.59 -8.19 8.24
C SER A 251 47.67 -8.32 7.03
N GLN A 252 46.68 -9.22 7.08
CA GLN A 252 45.66 -9.37 6.05
C GLN A 252 44.76 -8.13 5.97
N TYR A 253 44.34 -7.59 7.12
CA TYR A 253 43.56 -6.35 7.17
C TYR A 253 44.32 -5.19 6.51
N ILE A 254 45.61 -5.00 6.85
CA ILE A 254 46.42 -3.93 6.25
C ILE A 254 46.52 -4.14 4.73
N LYS A 255 46.70 -5.38 4.26
CA LYS A 255 46.78 -5.66 2.82
C LYS A 255 45.47 -5.31 2.11
N GLU A 256 44.32 -5.82 2.57
CA GLU A 256 43.03 -5.53 1.94
C GLU A 256 42.64 -4.06 2.06
N ALA A 257 42.86 -3.42 3.21
CA ALA A 257 42.65 -1.99 3.38
C ALA A 257 43.49 -1.15 2.40
N THR A 258 44.73 -1.57 2.11
CA THR A 258 45.55 -0.89 1.09
C THR A 258 45.03 -1.09 -0.32
N GLU A 259 44.45 -2.25 -0.65
CA GLU A 259 43.83 -2.51 -1.95
C GLU A 259 42.54 -1.70 -2.12
N LEU A 260 41.68 -1.64 -1.09
CA LEU A 260 40.50 -0.78 -1.07
C LEU A 260 40.87 0.71 -1.15
N SER A 261 41.93 1.14 -0.47
CA SER A 261 42.43 2.52 -0.56
C SER A 261 42.90 2.88 -1.98
N LYS A 262 43.47 1.92 -2.72
CA LYS A 262 43.82 2.13 -4.14
C LYS A 262 42.58 2.30 -5.00
N LYS A 263 41.59 1.40 -4.87
CA LYS A 263 40.29 1.52 -5.57
C LYS A 263 39.58 2.85 -5.25
N ALA A 264 39.56 3.25 -3.98
CA ALA A 264 39.00 4.53 -3.55
C ALA A 264 39.68 5.73 -4.23
N LYS A 265 41.01 5.70 -4.38
CA LYS A 265 41.77 6.76 -5.06
C LYS A 265 41.48 6.79 -6.56
N GLU A 266 41.32 5.64 -7.21
CA GLU A 266 40.94 5.56 -8.63
C GLU A 266 39.53 6.11 -8.85
N LEU A 267 38.57 5.71 -8.01
CA LEU A 267 37.20 6.22 -8.03
C LEU A 267 37.14 7.72 -7.79
N LYS A 268 37.92 8.23 -6.83
CA LYS A 268 38.02 9.67 -6.58
C LYS A 268 38.53 10.43 -7.81
N LYS A 269 39.56 9.92 -8.49
CA LYS A 269 40.06 10.53 -9.73
C LYS A 269 39.01 10.51 -10.85
N ALA A 270 38.26 9.42 -10.98
CA ALA A 270 37.17 9.32 -11.95
C ALA A 270 36.04 10.33 -11.65
N ALA A 271 35.68 10.49 -10.37
CA ALA A 271 34.71 11.48 -9.92
C ALA A 271 35.20 12.91 -10.18
N ASP A 272 36.47 13.22 -9.86
CA ASP A 272 37.07 14.54 -10.10
C ASP A 272 37.11 14.88 -11.60
N ALA A 273 37.41 13.90 -12.47
CA ALA A 273 37.37 14.07 -13.92
C ALA A 273 35.94 14.37 -14.43
N LEU A 274 34.93 13.66 -13.91
CA LEU A 274 33.52 13.92 -14.24
C LEU A 274 33.05 15.30 -13.74
N HIS A 275 33.57 15.77 -12.60
CA HIS A 275 33.28 17.11 -12.09
C HIS A 275 33.94 18.21 -12.95
N GLN A 276 35.11 17.95 -13.53
CA GLN A 276 35.71 18.86 -14.53
C GLN A 276 34.91 18.88 -15.84
N GLU A 277 34.40 17.75 -16.32
CA GLU A 277 33.47 17.68 -17.46
C GLU A 277 32.15 18.41 -17.20
N GLU A 278 31.71 18.45 -15.94
CA GLU A 278 30.54 19.22 -15.53
C GLU A 278 30.78 20.72 -15.69
N ARG A 279 31.95 21.20 -15.23
CA ARG A 279 32.35 22.62 -15.32
C ARG A 279 32.57 23.07 -16.76
N SER A 280 32.97 22.17 -17.66
CA SER A 280 33.10 22.47 -19.09
C SER A 280 31.75 22.48 -19.84
N GLY A 281 30.63 22.26 -19.14
CA GLY A 281 29.27 22.39 -19.67
C GLY A 281 28.73 21.16 -20.41
N SER A 282 29.45 20.03 -20.40
CA SER A 282 29.06 18.82 -21.14
C SER A 282 28.11 17.91 -20.33
N LYS A 283 26.92 18.40 -19.98
CA LYS A 283 25.90 17.63 -19.23
C LYS A 283 25.09 16.67 -20.12
N GLY A 284 25.77 15.89 -20.96
CA GLY A 284 25.15 14.95 -21.90
C GLY A 284 24.69 13.62 -21.29
N ARG A 285 24.09 12.75 -22.12
CA ARG A 285 23.63 11.40 -21.72
C ARG A 285 24.78 10.48 -21.30
N LYS A 286 25.96 10.63 -21.91
CA LYS A 286 27.18 9.86 -21.58
C LYS A 286 27.70 10.22 -20.18
N TRP A 287 27.74 11.51 -19.85
CA TRP A 287 28.13 11.99 -18.53
C TRP A 287 27.21 11.42 -17.43
N ARG A 288 25.88 11.52 -17.60
CA ARG A 288 24.92 10.94 -16.64
C ARG A 288 25.10 9.44 -16.43
N LYS A 289 25.44 8.69 -17.49
CA LYS A 289 25.72 7.24 -17.39
C LYS A 289 27.00 6.98 -16.61
N ASN A 290 28.04 7.77 -16.84
CA ASN A 290 29.33 7.63 -16.15
C ASN A 290 29.19 7.99 -14.66
N VAL A 291 28.45 9.07 -14.33
CA VAL A 291 28.16 9.46 -12.93
C VAL A 291 27.46 8.31 -12.20
N LYS A 292 26.41 7.73 -12.79
CA LYS A 292 25.72 6.56 -12.20
C LYS A 292 26.62 5.34 -12.03
N SER A 293 27.60 5.15 -12.93
CA SER A 293 28.56 4.06 -12.81
C SER A 293 29.48 4.27 -11.61
N VAL A 294 30.02 5.47 -11.46
CA VAL A 294 30.89 5.84 -10.33
C VAL A 294 30.12 5.77 -9.01
N GLU A 295 28.88 6.24 -8.97
CA GLU A 295 28.00 6.15 -7.80
C GLU A 295 27.76 4.68 -7.40
N LYS A 296 27.49 3.79 -8.37
CA LYS A 296 27.33 2.36 -8.12
C LYS A 296 28.62 1.71 -7.58
N GLU A 297 29.76 2.03 -8.17
CA GLU A 297 31.06 1.51 -7.73
C GLU A 297 31.44 2.04 -6.34
N LEU A 298 31.08 3.27 -6.01
CA LEU A 298 31.25 3.86 -4.68
C LEU A 298 30.41 3.12 -3.64
N LEU A 299 29.13 2.83 -3.92
CA LEU A 299 28.29 2.05 -3.01
C LEU A 299 28.87 0.64 -2.75
N LEU A 300 29.38 -0.03 -3.78
CA LEU A 300 30.05 -1.32 -3.62
C LEU A 300 31.33 -1.19 -2.78
N LEU A 301 32.09 -0.12 -2.95
CA LEU A 301 33.28 0.15 -2.14
C LEU A 301 32.93 0.41 -0.67
N GLU A 302 31.85 1.14 -0.39
CA GLU A 302 31.35 1.36 0.98
C GLU A 302 30.91 0.05 1.63
N GLU A 303 30.21 -0.82 0.89
CA GLU A 303 29.86 -2.17 1.34
C GLU A 303 31.10 -3.02 1.65
N ASP A 304 32.11 -3.00 0.77
CA ASP A 304 33.38 -3.73 0.96
C ASP A 304 34.15 -3.22 2.19
N VAL A 305 34.20 -1.89 2.41
CA VAL A 305 34.84 -1.28 3.58
C VAL A 305 34.11 -1.68 4.86
N LYS A 306 32.78 -1.62 4.86
CA LYS A 306 31.97 -2.04 6.00
C LYS A 306 32.17 -3.52 6.32
N ALA A 307 32.23 -4.39 5.30
CA ALA A 307 32.53 -5.81 5.48
C ALA A 307 33.93 -6.02 6.08
N LEU A 308 34.93 -5.24 5.66
CA LEU A 308 36.28 -5.31 6.21
C LEU A 308 36.35 -4.86 7.68
N GLU A 309 35.62 -3.80 8.04
CA GLU A 309 35.49 -3.32 9.43
C GLU A 309 34.79 -4.35 10.32
N GLU A 310 33.75 -5.02 9.83
CA GLU A 310 33.07 -6.10 10.57
C GLU A 310 33.98 -7.32 10.81
N MET A 311 34.92 -7.60 9.90
CA MET A 311 35.89 -8.70 10.02
C MET A 311 37.07 -8.41 10.96
N TYR A 312 37.32 -7.14 11.29
CA TYR A 312 38.41 -6.73 12.18
C TYR A 312 37.93 -5.67 13.19
N PRO A 313 37.27 -6.08 14.30
CA PRO A 313 36.81 -5.14 15.31
C PRO A 313 38.01 -4.44 15.97
N GLN A 314 38.07 -3.11 15.83
CA GLN A 314 39.11 -2.28 16.42
C GLN A 314 38.72 -1.82 17.84
N GLY A 315 39.56 -2.08 18.85
CA GLY A 315 39.39 -1.58 20.23
C GLY A 315 39.78 -2.58 21.33
N GLU A 316 39.80 -2.13 22.59
CA GLU A 316 40.14 -2.95 23.79
C GLU A 316 39.17 -4.11 24.05
N LYS A 317 37.99 -4.12 23.40
CA LYS A 317 36.90 -5.09 23.59
C LYS A 317 36.61 -5.95 22.36
N ALA A 318 37.60 -6.16 21.49
CA ALA A 318 37.47 -6.83 20.19
C ALA A 318 36.74 -8.19 20.23
N GLU A 319 37.02 -9.01 21.24
CA GLU A 319 36.38 -10.33 21.40
C GLU A 319 34.89 -10.23 21.72
N THR A 320 34.50 -9.27 22.57
CA THR A 320 33.08 -9.06 22.93
C THR A 320 32.28 -8.46 21.78
N THR A 321 32.89 -7.57 20.99
CA THR A 321 32.26 -7.02 19.78
C THR A 321 32.06 -8.10 18.72
N TRP A 322 33.02 -9.00 18.54
CA TRP A 322 32.90 -10.14 17.64
C TRP A 322 31.85 -11.16 18.11
N ALA A 323 31.78 -11.43 19.41
CA ALA A 323 30.72 -12.28 19.96
C ALA A 323 29.33 -11.66 19.71
N LEU A 324 29.19 -10.35 19.89
CA LEU A 324 27.94 -9.62 19.62
C LEU A 324 27.56 -9.62 18.13
N THR A 325 28.51 -9.51 17.21
CA THR A 325 28.21 -9.61 15.77
C THR A 325 27.74 -11.01 15.40
N ILE A 326 28.37 -12.08 15.92
CA ILE A 326 27.92 -13.46 15.71
C ILE A 326 26.52 -13.68 16.28
N ILE A 327 26.25 -13.21 17.50
CA ILE A 327 24.91 -13.28 18.12
C ILE A 327 23.90 -12.52 17.25
N GLY A 328 24.28 -11.35 16.72
CA GLY A 328 23.46 -10.60 15.77
C GLY A 328 23.12 -11.40 14.52
N TYR A 329 24.09 -12.10 13.91
CA TYR A 329 23.85 -12.97 12.76
C TYR A 329 22.95 -14.17 13.11
N LEU A 330 23.12 -14.77 14.28
CA LEU A 330 22.25 -15.87 14.75
C LEU A 330 20.81 -15.37 14.99
N ALA A 331 20.65 -14.19 15.57
CA ALA A 331 19.35 -13.54 15.75
C ALA A 331 18.68 -13.24 14.40
N LYS A 332 19.44 -12.76 13.40
CA LYS A 332 18.94 -12.60 12.03
C LYS A 332 18.46 -13.93 11.44
N LEU A 333 19.19 -15.03 11.65
CA LEU A 333 18.73 -16.36 11.19
C LEU A 333 17.41 -16.78 11.87
N ILE A 334 17.32 -16.64 13.19
CA ILE A 334 16.11 -17.00 13.94
C ILE A 334 14.92 -16.16 13.46
N LEU A 335 15.10 -14.84 13.32
CA LEU A 335 14.08 -13.94 12.78
C LEU A 335 13.72 -14.25 11.34
N GLY A 336 14.68 -14.66 10.51
CA GLY A 336 14.44 -15.03 9.11
C GLY A 336 13.79 -16.41 8.93
N VAL A 337 13.86 -17.31 9.92
CA VAL A 337 13.17 -18.61 9.91
C VAL A 337 11.77 -18.51 10.52
N LEU A 338 11.58 -17.61 11.50
CA LEU A 338 10.29 -17.38 12.16
C LEU A 338 9.38 -16.40 11.41
N GLY A 339 9.95 -15.46 10.65
CA GLY A 339 9.23 -14.49 9.82
C GLY A 339 8.97 -15.01 8.42
#